data_AF-A0A2T5JS32-F1
#
_entry.id   AF-A0A2T5JS32-F1
#
_cell.length_a   1.000
_cell.length_b   1.000
_cell.length_c   1.000
_cell.angle_alpha   90.00
_cell.angle_beta   90.00
_cell.angle_gamma   90.00
#
_symmetry.space_group_name_H-M   'P 1'
#
loop_
_entity.id
_entity.type
_entity.pdbx_description
1 polymer ?
#
loop_
_entity_poly.entity_id
_entity_poly.type
_entity_poly.pdbx_seq_one_letter_code
_entity_poly.pdbx_strand_id
1 'polypeptide(L)'
;MNSTHIGSTLNDFLEEEGILEEVQTRAIKEVIAWQLVEAMKAQSLTKSRMATLLRTSRSQVDRLLNPASDVTLSSLQRAATLVGRKIQIELV
;
A
#
# COMPACT_ATOMS: atom_id res chain seq x y z
N MET A 1 34.55 -9.54 -12.12
CA MET A 1 34.21 -8.10 -12.08
C MET A 1 34.46 -7.63 -10.67
N ASN A 2 35.36 -6.65 -10.48
CA ASN A 2 35.80 -6.20 -9.15
C ASN A 2 34.70 -5.37 -8.47
N SER A 3 34.20 -5.87 -7.33
CA SER A 3 33.23 -5.24 -6.43
C SER A 3 33.79 -4.06 -5.62
N THR A 4 34.99 -3.56 -5.96
CA THR A 4 35.75 -2.55 -5.20
C THR A 4 35.07 -1.17 -5.12
N HIS A 5 33.98 -0.92 -5.86
CA HIS A 5 33.25 0.34 -5.87
C HIS A 5 31.77 0.19 -5.49
N ILE A 6 31.34 -0.99 -5.02
CA ILE A 6 29.97 -1.19 -4.54
C ILE A 6 29.98 -0.96 -3.03
N GLY A 7 29.27 0.08 -2.59
CA GLY A 7 29.10 0.40 -1.16
C GLY A 7 28.11 -0.53 -0.46
N SER A 8 27.75 -0.18 0.78
CA SER A 8 26.71 -0.86 1.53
C SER A 8 25.36 -0.80 0.80
N THR A 9 24.46 -1.74 1.11
CA THR A 9 23.12 -1.77 0.51
C THR A 9 22.25 -0.64 1.06
N LEU A 10 21.14 -0.34 0.37
CA LEU A 10 20.14 0.57 0.91
C LEU A 10 19.60 0.08 2.26
N ASN A 11 19.43 -1.23 2.44
CA ASN A 11 18.94 -1.77 3.69
C ASN A 11 19.96 -1.54 4.81
N ASP A 12 21.25 -1.79 4.56
CA ASP A 12 22.32 -1.54 5.52
C ASP A 12 22.31 -0.07 5.98
N PHE A 13 22.20 0.87 5.03
CA PHE A 13 22.07 2.30 5.34
C PHE A 13 20.82 2.61 6.19
N LEU A 14 19.67 2.05 5.85
CA LEU A 14 18.42 2.30 6.59
C LEU A 14 18.42 1.64 7.99
N GLU A 15 19.15 0.53 8.16
CA GLU A 15 19.40 -0.10 9.46
C GLU A 15 20.33 0.77 10.31
N GLU A 16 21.42 1.28 9.73
CA GLU A 16 22.34 2.21 10.39
C GLU A 16 21.63 3.48 10.88
N GLU A 17 20.70 4.01 10.08
CA GLU A 17 19.87 5.16 10.44
C GLU A 17 18.71 4.82 11.40
N GLY A 18 18.47 3.53 11.68
CA GLY A 18 17.41 3.08 12.59
C GLY A 18 15.98 3.27 12.06
N ILE A 19 15.81 3.42 10.74
CA ILE A 19 14.51 3.71 10.09
C ILE A 19 14.03 2.61 9.13
N LEU A 20 14.74 1.49 9.01
CA LEU A 20 14.41 0.41 8.09
C LEU A 20 12.94 -0.04 8.22
N GLU A 21 12.49 -0.32 9.44
CA GLU A 21 11.13 -0.84 9.68
C GLU A 21 10.03 0.17 9.28
N GLU A 22 10.23 1.45 9.56
CA GLU A 22 9.31 2.53 9.17
C GLU A 22 9.23 2.63 7.65
N VAL A 23 10.39 2.63 6.98
CA VAL A 23 10.49 2.74 5.53
C VAL A 23 9.84 1.52 4.85
N GLN A 24 10.09 0.31 5.34
CA GLN A 24 9.46 -0.90 4.83
C GLN A 24 7.93 -0.86 5.01
N THR A 25 7.46 -0.48 6.20
CA THR A 25 6.03 -0.34 6.49
C THR A 25 5.38 0.65 5.52
N ARG A 26 6.01 1.80 5.30
CA ARG A 26 5.53 2.82 4.37
C ARG A 26 5.54 2.31 2.93
N ALA A 27 6.60 1.64 2.50
CA ALA A 27 6.71 1.07 1.15
C ALA A 27 5.58 0.06 0.88
N ILE A 28 5.27 -0.81 1.84
CA ILE A 28 4.14 -1.76 1.73
C ILE A 28 2.82 -1.00 1.54
N LYS A 29 2.56 0.04 2.35
CA LYS A 29 1.34 0.86 2.23
C LYS A 29 1.26 1.56 0.87
N GLU A 30 2.37 2.09 0.36
CA GLU A 30 2.45 2.73 -0.96
C GLU A 30 2.12 1.77 -2.10
N VAL A 31 2.69 0.56 -2.06
CA VAL A 31 2.42 -0.48 -3.06
C VAL A 31 0.94 -0.89 -3.04
N ILE A 32 0.36 -1.13 -1.86
CA ILE A 32 -1.05 -1.52 -1.73
C ILE A 32 -1.97 -0.42 -2.26
N ALA A 33 -1.74 0.84 -1.87
CA ALA A 33 -2.54 1.97 -2.32
C ALA A 33 -2.46 2.13 -3.85
N TRP A 34 -1.25 2.05 -4.41
CA TRP A 34 -1.04 2.10 -5.85
C TRP A 34 -1.77 0.97 -6.58
N GLN A 35 -1.64 -0.28 -6.11
CA GLN A 35 -2.33 -1.43 -6.71
C GLN A 35 -3.86 -1.25 -6.69
N LEU A 36 -4.41 -0.69 -5.61
CA LEU A 36 -5.85 -0.42 -5.51
C LEU A 36 -6.27 0.67 -6.50
N VAL A 37 -5.50 1.76 -6.63
CA VAL A 37 -5.75 2.83 -7.61
C VAL A 37 -5.71 2.28 -9.04
N GLU A 38 -4.71 1.48 -9.39
CA GLU A 38 -4.60 0.90 -10.74
C GLU A 38 -5.76 -0.06 -11.04
N ALA A 39 -6.17 -0.88 -10.06
CA ALA A 39 -7.31 -1.77 -10.21
C ALA A 39 -8.64 -1.00 -10.37
N MET A 40 -8.80 0.12 -9.64
CA MET A 40 -9.94 1.02 -9.81
C MET A 40 -9.96 1.64 -11.22
N LYS A 41 -8.81 2.13 -11.71
CA LYS A 41 -8.70 2.70 -13.06
C LYS A 41 -9.05 1.68 -14.14
N ALA A 42 -8.55 0.45 -14.03
CA ALA A 42 -8.83 -0.62 -14.98
C ALA A 42 -10.34 -0.94 -15.10
N GLN A 43 -11.11 -0.67 -14.04
CA GLN A 43 -12.56 -0.89 -13.98
C GLN A 43 -13.38 0.39 -14.12
N SER A 44 -12.75 1.52 -14.42
CA SER A 44 -13.39 2.85 -14.43
C SER A 44 -14.15 3.16 -13.12
N LEU A 45 -13.67 2.62 -11.99
CA LEU A 45 -14.31 2.78 -10.70
C LEU A 45 -13.85 4.07 -10.02
N THR A 46 -14.77 5.02 -9.85
CA THR A 46 -14.48 6.28 -9.17
C THR A 46 -14.43 6.11 -7.65
N LYS A 47 -13.76 7.04 -6.95
CA LYS A 47 -13.73 7.08 -5.48
C LYS A 47 -15.13 7.22 -4.86
N SER A 48 -16.01 8.01 -5.47
CA SER A 48 -17.38 8.18 -5.01
C SER A 48 -18.17 6.88 -5.12
N ARG A 49 -18.03 6.17 -6.25
CA ARG A 49 -18.69 4.88 -6.44
C ARG A 49 -18.15 3.82 -5.48
N MET A 50 -16.83 3.77 -5.28
CA MET A 50 -16.19 2.92 -4.27
C MET A 50 -16.78 3.18 -2.88
N ALA A 51 -16.91 4.46 -2.49
CA ALA A 51 -17.47 4.84 -1.19
C ALA A 51 -18.92 4.34 -1.02
N THR A 52 -19.74 4.47 -2.06
CA THR A 52 -21.11 3.94 -2.07
C THR A 52 -21.13 2.41 -1.89
N LEU A 53 -20.28 1.68 -2.63
CA LEU A 53 -20.20 0.21 -2.54
C LEU A 53 -19.70 -0.26 -1.18
N LEU A 54 -18.75 0.45 -0.59
CA LEU A 54 -18.21 0.18 0.75
C LEU A 54 -19.13 0.67 1.88
N ARG A 55 -20.25 1.36 1.57
CA ARG A 55 -21.14 2.01 2.55
C ARG A 55 -20.36 2.90 3.52
N THR A 56 -19.47 3.72 2.97
CA THR A 56 -18.61 4.62 3.74
C THR A 56 -18.52 5.99 3.08
N SER A 57 -17.83 6.94 3.72
CA SER A 57 -17.63 8.28 3.15
C SER A 57 -16.51 8.27 2.10
N ARG A 58 -16.54 9.27 1.19
CA ARG A 58 -15.42 9.50 0.25
C ARG A 58 -14.10 9.73 1.00
N SER A 59 -14.12 10.40 2.15
CA SER A 59 -12.92 10.63 2.97
C SER A 59 -12.31 9.33 3.50
N GLN A 60 -13.13 8.31 3.83
CA GLN A 60 -12.61 6.99 4.22
C GLN A 60 -11.95 6.27 3.04
N VAL A 61 -12.48 6.43 1.82
CA VAL A 61 -11.81 5.94 0.60
C VAL A 61 -10.51 6.70 0.34
N ASP A 62 -10.48 8.01 0.55
CA ASP A 62 -9.25 8.78 0.42
C ASP A 62 -8.17 8.33 1.41
N ARG A 63 -8.55 7.94 2.64
CA ARG A 63 -7.62 7.31 3.61
C ARG A 63 -7.12 5.95 3.15
N LEU A 64 -7.97 5.11 2.56
CA LEU A 64 -7.58 3.81 1.99
C LEU A 64 -6.55 3.92 0.87
N LEU A 65 -6.59 5.02 0.12
CA LEU A 65 -5.68 5.29 -0.99
C LEU A 65 -4.48 6.16 -0.56
N ASN A 66 -4.40 6.56 0.71
CA ASN A 66 -3.33 7.38 1.24
C ASN A 66 -2.36 6.52 2.06
N PRO A 67 -1.11 6.32 1.60
CA PRO A 67 -0.13 5.49 2.31
C PRO A 67 0.30 6.06 3.66
N ALA A 68 0.10 7.37 3.90
CA ALA A 68 0.37 8.00 5.20
C ALA A 68 -0.78 7.80 6.21
N SER A 69 -1.92 7.24 5.78
CA SER A 69 -3.04 6.97 6.68
C SER A 69 -3.00 5.53 7.18
N ASP A 70 -3.24 5.36 8.48
CA ASP A 70 -3.51 4.03 9.03
C ASP A 70 -4.91 3.56 8.65
N VAL A 71 -4.97 2.32 8.18
CA VAL A 71 -6.19 1.65 7.74
C VAL A 71 -6.20 0.22 8.25
N THR A 72 -7.39 -0.31 8.49
CA THR A 72 -7.53 -1.69 8.96
C THR A 72 -7.39 -2.68 7.81
N LEU A 73 -6.84 -3.86 8.10
CA LEU A 73 -6.80 -4.98 7.15
C LEU A 73 -8.19 -5.31 6.60
N SER A 74 -9.22 -5.28 7.45
CA SER A 74 -10.61 -5.49 7.05
C SER A 74 -11.10 -4.47 6.00
N SER A 75 -10.69 -3.20 6.11
CA SER A 75 -11.08 -2.16 5.16
C SER A 75 -10.37 -2.35 3.81
N LEU A 76 -9.08 -2.67 3.85
CA LEU A 76 -8.30 -2.99 2.64
C LEU A 76 -8.87 -4.23 1.94
N GLN A 77 -9.23 -5.28 2.67
CA GLN A 77 -9.77 -6.52 2.10
C GLN A 77 -11.10 -6.28 1.37
N ARG A 78 -12.01 -5.49 1.95
CA ARG A 78 -13.27 -5.12 1.28
C ARG A 78 -13.02 -4.32 0.01
N ALA A 79 -12.11 -3.34 0.05
CA ALA A 79 -11.78 -2.53 -1.12
C ALA A 79 -11.15 -3.38 -2.23
N ALA A 80 -10.21 -4.27 -1.88
CA ALA A 80 -9.60 -5.22 -2.81
C ALA A 80 -10.65 -6.13 -3.46
N THR A 81 -11.60 -6.64 -2.69
CA THR A 81 -12.68 -7.51 -3.21
C THR A 81 -13.52 -6.78 -4.26
N LEU A 82 -13.85 -5.50 -4.04
CA LEU A 82 -14.61 -4.70 -4.99
C LEU A 82 -13.89 -4.45 -6.32
N VAL A 83 -12.57 -4.54 -6.34
CA VAL A 83 -11.75 -4.46 -7.55
C VAL A 83 -11.28 -5.83 -8.05
N GLY A 84 -11.90 -6.92 -7.59
CA GLY A 84 -11.57 -8.28 -8.04
C GLY A 84 -10.19 -8.78 -7.60
N ARG A 85 -9.62 -8.20 -6.54
CA ARG A 85 -8.34 -8.59 -5.93
C ARG A 85 -8.53 -9.20 -4.55
N LYS A 86 -7.46 -9.78 -4.02
CA LYS A 86 -7.40 -10.40 -2.69
C LYS A 86 -6.13 -9.92 -2.00
N ILE A 87 -6.18 -9.81 -0.68
CA ILE A 87 -5.00 -9.52 0.14
C ILE A 87 -4.47 -10.84 0.67
N GLN A 88 -3.15 -11.02 0.56
CA GLN A 88 -2.42 -12.13 1.14
C GLN A 88 -1.31 -11.55 2.02
N ILE A 89 -1.25 -11.99 3.26
CA ILE A 89 -0.27 -11.54 4.26
C ILE A 89 0.29 -12.79 4.92
N GLU A 90 1.60 -12.77 5.14
CA GLU A 90 2.34 -13.81 5.82
C GLU A 90 3.20 -13.15 6.91
N LEU A 91 3.31 -13.82 8.05
CA LEU A 91 4.30 -13.50 9.08
C LEU A 91 5.55 -14.30 8.73
N VAL A 92 6.64 -13.59 8.40
CA VAL A 92 7.94 -14.16 8.03
C VAL A 92 8.93 -14.14 9.18
#